data_AF-A0A1Q2SKR1-F1
#
_entry.id   AF-A0A1Q2SKR1-F1
#
_cell.length_a   1.000
_cell.length_b   1.000
_cell.length_c   1.000
_cell.angle_alpha   90.00
_cell.angle_beta   90.00
_cell.angle_gamma   90.00
#
_symmetry.space_group_name_H-M   'P 1'
#
loop_
_entity.id
_entity.type
_entity.pdbx_description
1 polymer ?
#
loop_
_entity_poly.entity_id
_entity_poly.type
_entity_poly.pdbx_seq_one_letter_code
_entity_poly.pdbx_strand_id
1 'polypeptide(L)'
;MLIKRINTIISRELMALTSQLEETGDEEPRQVLNSLVDFIDKHEVSRLVAIGNSASQIPVKNLAGYTRIDPEGAKQYLFSSPGLREALKGLDFKRAIEVLIEKGILPPARADGKTSRLERINGKMTRVYIINYDALIENI
;
A
#
# COMPACT_ATOMS: atom_id res chain seq x y z
N MET A 1 10.68 35.27 -28.30
CA MET A 1 9.38 35.57 -27.64
C MET A 1 8.27 34.55 -27.96
N LEU A 2 8.28 33.92 -29.15
CA LEU A 2 7.29 32.89 -29.54
C LEU A 2 7.38 31.55 -28.79
N ILE A 3 8.59 31.05 -28.49
CA ILE A 3 8.79 29.74 -27.83
C ILE A 3 8.18 29.67 -26.43
N LYS A 4 8.30 30.76 -25.63
CA LYS A 4 7.66 30.83 -24.30
C LYS A 4 6.14 30.71 -24.39
N ARG A 5 5.53 31.33 -25.42
CA ARG A 5 4.07 31.38 -25.59
C ARG A 5 3.50 30.02 -26.03
N ILE A 6 4.22 29.30 -26.88
CA ILE A 6 3.87 27.93 -27.31
C ILE A 6 3.97 26.96 -26.12
N ASN A 7 5.04 27.03 -25.33
CA ASN A 7 5.20 26.16 -24.15
C ASN A 7 4.12 26.42 -23.09
N THR A 8 3.67 27.67 -22.93
CA THR A 8 2.57 28.00 -22.00
C THR A 8 1.22 27.45 -22.47
N ILE A 9 0.96 27.42 -23.77
CA ILE A 9 -0.29 26.87 -24.34
C ILE A 9 -0.30 25.35 -24.20
N ILE A 10 0.79 24.69 -24.61
CA ILE A 10 0.93 23.23 -24.49
C ILE A 10 0.83 22.79 -23.03
N SER A 11 1.42 23.53 -22.09
CA SER A 11 1.32 23.21 -20.66
C SER A 11 -0.11 23.37 -20.12
N ARG A 12 -0.88 24.34 -20.60
CA ARG A 12 -2.28 24.51 -20.17
C ARG A 12 -3.20 23.43 -20.72
N GLU A 13 -3.04 23.04 -21.98
CA GLU A 13 -3.81 21.93 -22.56
C GLU A 13 -3.46 20.60 -21.90
N LEU A 14 -2.17 20.34 -21.61
CA LEU A 14 -1.78 19.16 -20.83
C LEU A 14 -2.38 19.17 -19.43
N MET A 15 -2.38 20.31 -18.73
CA MET A 15 -3.00 20.43 -17.40
C MET A 15 -4.52 20.27 -17.43
N ALA A 16 -5.20 20.75 -18.48
CA ALA A 16 -6.65 20.59 -18.65
C ALA A 16 -7.01 19.14 -18.98
N LEU A 17 -6.20 18.47 -19.82
CA LEU A 17 -6.38 17.05 -20.16
C LEU A 17 -6.12 16.14 -18.95
N THR A 18 -5.12 16.42 -18.11
CA THR A 18 -4.92 15.68 -16.85
C THR A 18 -6.06 15.92 -15.86
N SER A 19 -6.53 17.17 -15.73
CA SER A 19 -7.68 17.50 -14.87
C SER A 19 -8.98 16.81 -15.33
N GLN A 20 -9.22 16.69 -16.63
CA GLN A 20 -10.38 15.99 -17.19
C GLN A 20 -10.31 14.47 -17.00
N LEU A 21 -9.10 13.89 -16.87
CA LEU A 21 -8.91 12.49 -16.52
C LEU A 21 -9.06 12.23 -15.00
N GLU A 22 -8.75 13.23 -14.17
CA GLU A 22 -8.86 13.16 -12.71
C GLU A 22 -10.31 13.34 -12.18
N GLU A 23 -11.19 14.03 -12.93
CA GLU A 23 -12.56 14.37 -12.49
C GLU A 23 -13.56 13.19 -12.46
N THR A 24 -13.15 11.97 -12.81
CA THR A 24 -14.00 10.77 -12.71
C THR A 24 -13.34 9.61 -11.95
N GLY A 25 -12.42 9.89 -11.04
CA GLY A 25 -11.85 8.90 -10.14
C GLY A 25 -12.77 8.61 -8.96
N ASP A 26 -13.09 7.33 -8.73
CA ASP A 26 -13.83 6.91 -7.54
C ASP A 26 -13.04 7.32 -6.27
N GLU A 27 -13.59 8.27 -5.52
CA GLU A 27 -12.92 8.93 -4.39
C GLU A 27 -12.62 7.94 -3.26
N GLU A 28 -13.46 6.91 -3.10
CA GLU A 28 -13.28 5.87 -2.09
C GLU A 28 -12.01 5.04 -2.33
N PRO A 29 -11.79 4.41 -3.52
CA PRO A 29 -10.53 3.76 -3.83
C PRO A 29 -9.31 4.64 -3.58
N ARG A 30 -9.36 5.90 -4.03
CA ARG A 30 -8.25 6.85 -3.84
C ARG A 30 -7.95 7.10 -2.36
N GLN A 31 -8.98 7.23 -1.51
CA GLN A 31 -8.82 7.38 -0.07
C GLN A 31 -8.19 6.13 0.58
N VAL A 32 -8.57 4.93 0.15
CA VAL A 32 -7.97 3.67 0.64
C VAL A 32 -6.47 3.61 0.33
N LEU A 33 -6.08 3.91 -0.92
CA LEU A 33 -4.69 3.85 -1.35
C LEU A 33 -3.84 4.91 -0.64
N ASN A 34 -4.33 6.14 -0.58
CA ASN A 34 -3.64 7.24 0.10
C ASN A 34 -3.47 6.96 1.59
N SER A 35 -4.51 6.45 2.28
CA SER A 35 -4.42 6.11 3.71
C SER A 35 -3.35 5.05 3.97
N LEU A 36 -3.22 4.06 3.07
CA LEU A 36 -2.23 3.00 3.19
C LEU A 36 -0.80 3.52 2.96
N VAL A 37 -0.59 4.35 1.93
CA VAL A 37 0.73 4.97 1.68
C VAL A 37 1.13 5.91 2.80
N ASP A 38 0.22 6.78 3.24
CA ASP A 38 0.45 7.67 4.38
C ASP A 38 0.91 6.91 5.62
N PHE A 39 0.32 5.74 5.89
CA PHE A 39 0.72 4.91 7.01
C PHE A 39 2.11 4.32 6.80
N ILE A 40 2.40 3.79 5.61
CA ILE A 40 3.71 3.21 5.28
C ILE A 40 4.79 4.27 5.45
N ASP A 41 4.65 5.44 4.83
CA ASP A 41 5.64 6.51 4.86
C ASP A 41 5.94 7.00 6.29
N LYS A 42 4.89 7.13 7.12
CA LYS A 42 5.04 7.56 8.53
C LYS A 42 5.68 6.51 9.42
N HIS A 43 5.60 5.23 9.05
CA HIS A 43 5.90 4.12 9.97
C HIS A 43 6.88 3.07 9.44
N GLU A 44 7.38 3.19 8.21
CA GLU A 44 8.25 2.21 7.57
C GLU A 44 9.46 1.87 8.44
N VAL A 45 10.15 2.89 8.95
CA VAL A 45 11.39 2.70 9.73
C VAL A 45 11.15 2.29 11.18
N SER A 46 9.95 2.52 11.73
CA SER A 46 9.70 2.42 13.17
C SER A 46 8.79 1.27 13.58
N ARG A 47 7.87 0.83 12.71
CA ARG A 47 6.84 -0.18 13.03
C ARG A 47 6.74 -1.31 11.99
N LEU A 48 7.49 -1.24 10.89
CA LEU A 48 7.55 -2.26 9.85
C LEU A 48 8.96 -2.87 9.81
N VAL A 49 9.10 -4.08 10.34
CA VAL A 49 10.42 -4.71 10.55
C VAL A 49 10.82 -5.59 9.37
N ALA A 50 12.03 -5.41 8.86
CA ALA A 50 12.56 -6.27 7.81
C ALA A 50 12.75 -7.72 8.29
N ILE A 51 12.16 -8.67 7.57
CA ILE A 51 12.33 -10.10 7.84
C ILE A 51 13.78 -10.50 7.56
N GLY A 52 14.36 -11.32 8.43
CA GLY A 52 15.75 -11.78 8.28
C GLY A 52 16.80 -10.79 8.76
N ASN A 53 16.41 -9.57 9.16
CA ASN A 53 17.34 -8.64 9.79
C ASN A 53 17.58 -9.04 11.25
N SER A 54 18.65 -9.79 11.50
CA SER A 54 19.05 -10.25 12.84
C SER A 54 19.36 -9.11 13.82
N ALA A 55 19.51 -7.86 13.35
CA ALA A 55 19.67 -6.68 14.20
C ALA A 55 18.41 -6.31 15.00
N SER A 56 17.24 -6.85 14.63
CA SER A 56 15.95 -6.52 15.23
C SER A 56 15.56 -7.39 16.45
N GLN A 57 16.55 -7.79 17.27
CA GLN A 57 16.27 -8.41 18.59
C GLN A 57 15.66 -7.41 19.59
N ILE A 58 15.64 -6.13 19.26
CA ILE A 58 14.99 -5.08 20.06
C ILE A 58 13.47 -5.15 19.82
N PRO A 59 12.65 -5.34 20.87
CA PRO A 59 11.20 -5.32 20.74
C PRO A 59 10.72 -3.98 20.18
N VAL A 60 10.03 -4.01 19.05
CA VAL A 60 9.44 -2.82 18.43
C VAL A 60 8.10 -2.50 19.08
N LYS A 61 7.98 -1.29 19.63
CA LYS A 61 6.73 -0.80 20.22
C LYS A 61 5.68 -0.63 19.12
N ASN A 62 4.46 -1.12 19.39
CA ASN A 62 3.32 -1.01 18.46
C ASN A 62 3.62 -1.56 17.05
N LEU A 63 4.36 -2.68 16.97
CA LEU A 63 4.67 -3.36 15.71
C LEU A 63 3.42 -3.49 14.81
N ALA A 64 3.48 -2.87 13.64
CA ALA A 64 2.37 -2.87 12.68
C ALA A 64 2.49 -4.02 11.68
N GLY A 65 3.70 -4.47 11.40
CA GLY A 65 3.96 -5.53 10.45
C GLY A 65 5.44 -5.72 10.15
N TYR A 66 5.69 -6.34 9.00
CA TYR A 66 7.02 -6.67 8.53
C TYR A 66 7.20 -6.24 7.08
N THR A 67 8.44 -6.20 6.60
CA THR A 67 8.76 -5.98 5.20
C THR A 67 9.67 -7.08 4.67
N ARG A 68 9.51 -7.44 3.40
CA ARG A 68 10.41 -8.35 2.68
C ARG A 68 10.49 -7.95 1.22
N ILE A 69 11.55 -8.40 0.56
CA ILE A 69 11.62 -8.49 -0.89
C ILE A 69 11.28 -9.94 -1.24
N ASP A 70 10.33 -10.16 -2.15
CA ASP A 70 10.01 -11.50 -2.63
C ASP A 70 11.08 -12.03 -3.61
N PRO A 71 11.05 -13.32 -3.97
CA PRO A 71 12.05 -13.90 -4.89
C PRO A 71 12.13 -13.19 -6.26
N GLU A 72 11.05 -12.55 -6.69
CA GLU A 72 10.93 -11.80 -7.93
C GLU A 72 11.49 -10.36 -7.82
N GLY A 73 11.86 -9.93 -6.63
CA GLY A 73 12.44 -8.60 -6.36
C GLY A 73 11.42 -7.54 -5.97
N ALA A 74 10.14 -7.89 -5.85
CA ALA A 74 9.07 -6.96 -5.50
C ALA A 74 9.01 -6.72 -3.99
N LYS A 75 8.77 -5.47 -3.60
CA LYS A 75 8.68 -5.08 -2.19
C LYS A 75 7.30 -5.43 -1.64
N GLN A 76 7.28 -6.14 -0.51
CA GLN A 76 6.06 -6.56 0.16
C GLN A 76 6.00 -6.08 1.60
N TYR A 77 4.85 -5.54 2.00
CA TYR A 77 4.55 -5.24 3.40
C TYR A 77 3.58 -6.27 3.96
N LEU A 78 3.98 -6.90 5.06
CA LEU A 78 3.26 -7.96 5.74
C LEU A 78 2.60 -7.36 7.00
N PHE A 79 1.44 -6.76 6.82
CA PHE A 79 0.72 -6.12 7.91
C PHE A 79 0.09 -7.14 8.85
N SER A 80 0.24 -6.91 10.15
CA SER A 80 -0.61 -7.56 11.15
C SER A 80 -2.05 -7.08 11.00
N SER A 81 -3.02 -7.85 11.48
CA SER A 81 -4.44 -7.42 11.46
C SER A 81 -4.67 -6.08 12.18
N PRO A 82 -4.11 -5.84 13.40
CA PRO A 82 -4.21 -4.53 14.04
C PRO A 82 -3.53 -3.42 13.22
N GLY A 83 -2.35 -3.68 12.65
CA GLY A 83 -1.62 -2.70 11.86
C GLY A 83 -2.38 -2.26 10.60
N LEU A 84 -2.98 -3.19 9.85
CA LEU A 84 -3.75 -2.83 8.66
C LEU A 84 -5.05 -2.09 9.02
N ARG A 85 -5.72 -2.48 10.12
CA ARG A 85 -6.91 -1.77 10.59
C ARG A 85 -6.60 -0.35 11.03
N GLU A 86 -5.43 -0.13 11.59
CA GLU A 86 -4.95 1.21 11.94
C GLU A 86 -4.62 2.03 10.69
N ALA A 87 -3.93 1.42 9.71
CA ALA A 87 -3.61 2.06 8.44
C ALA A 87 -4.85 2.49 7.65
N LEU A 88 -5.96 1.78 7.81
CA LEU A 88 -7.24 2.04 7.13
C LEU A 88 -8.30 2.62 8.09
N LYS A 89 -7.87 3.24 9.19
CA LYS A 89 -8.79 3.75 10.21
C LYS A 89 -9.65 4.87 9.63
N GLY A 90 -10.96 4.79 9.86
CA GLY A 90 -11.93 5.76 9.36
C GLY A 90 -12.58 5.36 8.03
N LEU A 91 -12.12 4.27 7.42
CA LEU A 91 -12.72 3.67 6.22
C LEU A 91 -13.48 2.39 6.60
N ASP A 92 -14.44 1.97 5.76
CA ASP A 92 -15.03 0.64 5.90
C ASP A 92 -13.96 -0.41 5.57
N PHE A 93 -13.57 -1.19 6.59
CA PHE A 93 -12.46 -2.14 6.43
C PHE A 93 -12.76 -3.24 5.41
N LYS A 94 -14.02 -3.66 5.27
CA LYS A 94 -14.36 -4.73 4.31
C LYS A 94 -14.25 -4.19 2.89
N ARG A 95 -14.81 -3.01 2.64
CA ARG A 95 -14.76 -2.34 1.35
C ARG A 95 -13.34 -1.95 0.97
N ALA A 96 -12.54 -1.47 1.92
CA ALA A 96 -11.12 -1.20 1.69
C ALA A 96 -10.33 -2.46 1.28
N ILE A 97 -10.61 -3.62 1.91
CA ILE A 97 -10.01 -4.89 1.50
C ILE A 97 -10.43 -5.28 0.07
N GLU A 98 -11.69 -5.08 -0.30
CA GLU A 98 -12.18 -5.33 -1.66
C GLU A 98 -11.45 -4.46 -2.69
N VAL A 99 -11.33 -3.16 -2.43
CA VAL A 99 -10.55 -2.22 -3.27
C VAL A 99 -9.11 -2.69 -3.45
N LEU A 100 -8.44 -3.06 -2.36
CA LEU A 100 -7.05 -3.52 -2.43
C LEU A 100 -6.90 -4.81 -3.25
N ILE A 101 -7.92 -5.69 -3.23
CA ILE A 101 -7.95 -6.90 -4.06
C ILE A 101 -8.20 -6.56 -5.53
N GLU A 102 -9.19 -5.71 -5.81
CA GLU A 102 -9.54 -5.25 -7.16
C GLU A 102 -8.34 -4.60 -7.86
N LYS A 103 -7.50 -3.88 -7.11
CA LYS A 103 -6.29 -3.20 -7.58
C LYS A 103 -5.04 -4.10 -7.61
N GLY A 104 -5.14 -5.38 -7.24
CA GLY A 104 -4.01 -6.31 -7.22
C GLY A 104 -2.98 -6.05 -6.12
N ILE A 105 -3.27 -5.12 -5.21
CA ILE A 105 -2.39 -4.73 -4.09
C ILE A 105 -2.43 -5.79 -2.99
N LEU A 106 -3.59 -6.42 -2.79
CA LEU A 106 -3.80 -7.48 -1.82
C LEU A 106 -4.25 -8.76 -2.54
N PRO A 107 -3.61 -9.91 -2.29
CA PRO A 107 -4.00 -11.17 -2.92
C PRO A 107 -5.44 -11.58 -2.55
N PRO A 108 -6.25 -12.08 -3.52
CA PRO A 108 -7.63 -12.49 -3.27
C PRO A 108 -7.72 -13.60 -2.21
N ALA A 109 -8.91 -13.82 -1.65
CA ALA A 109 -9.12 -14.89 -0.67
C ALA A 109 -8.71 -16.27 -1.23
N ARG A 110 -8.12 -17.12 -0.38
CA ARG A 110 -7.85 -18.53 -0.73
C ARG A 110 -9.13 -19.36 -0.61
N ALA A 111 -9.04 -20.67 -0.85
CA ALA A 111 -10.14 -21.61 -0.67
C ALA A 111 -10.79 -21.57 0.73
N ASP A 112 -10.09 -21.06 1.75
CA ASP A 112 -10.60 -20.87 3.11
C ASP A 112 -11.42 -19.58 3.30
N GLY A 113 -11.62 -18.79 2.24
CA GLY A 113 -12.36 -17.52 2.26
C GLY A 113 -11.59 -16.39 2.95
N LYS A 114 -10.33 -16.59 3.34
CA LYS A 114 -9.53 -15.58 4.06
C LYS A 114 -8.51 -14.92 3.14
N THR A 115 -8.39 -13.61 3.28
CA THR A 115 -7.39 -12.78 2.59
C THR A 115 -6.07 -12.75 3.35
N SER A 116 -6.11 -12.85 4.68
CA SER A 116 -4.91 -13.05 5.50
C SER A 116 -4.18 -14.37 5.18
N ARG A 117 -2.86 -14.38 5.37
CA ARG A 117 -1.95 -15.52 5.16
C ARG A 117 -1.23 -15.86 6.45
N LEU A 118 -0.94 -17.14 6.66
CA LEU A 118 -0.10 -17.59 7.75
C LEU A 118 1.33 -17.73 7.24
N GLU A 119 2.19 -16.80 7.61
CA GLU A 119 3.59 -16.71 7.15
C GLU A 119 4.53 -17.09 8.30
N ARG A 120 5.64 -17.77 7.98
CA ARG A 120 6.70 -18.04 8.95
C ARG A 120 7.66 -16.85 9.00
N ILE A 121 7.58 -16.05 10.05
CA ILE A 121 8.37 -14.83 10.24
C ILE A 121 9.22 -15.00 11.50
N ASN A 122 10.54 -14.88 11.37
CA ASN A 122 11.51 -15.02 12.47
C ASN A 122 11.26 -16.28 13.33
N GLY A 123 10.98 -17.41 12.69
CA GLY A 123 10.74 -18.69 13.37
C GLY A 123 9.33 -18.89 13.93
N LYS A 124 8.45 -17.88 13.87
CA LYS A 124 7.07 -17.94 14.37
C LYS A 124 6.04 -17.88 13.23
N MET A 125 5.02 -18.71 13.29
CA MET A 125 3.85 -18.60 12.40
C MET A 125 3.02 -17.37 12.79
N THR A 126 2.90 -16.41 11.88
CA THR A 126 2.22 -15.13 12.10
C THR A 126 1.19 -14.90 11.00
N ARG A 127 -0.02 -14.51 11.38
CA ARG A 127 -1.08 -14.20 10.43
C ARG A 127 -0.96 -12.73 9.98
N VAL A 128 -0.85 -12.51 8.67
CA VAL A 128 -0.57 -11.20 8.07
C VAL A 128 -1.39 -10.99 6.80
N TYR A 129 -1.54 -9.73 6.41
CA TYR A 129 -2.00 -9.31 5.09
C TYR A 129 -0.78 -8.91 4.27
N ILE A 130 -0.64 -9.47 3.07
CA ILE A 130 0.50 -9.20 2.19
C ILE A 130 0.07 -8.10 1.23
N ILE A 131 0.74 -6.96 1.31
CA ILE A 131 0.56 -5.79 0.45
C ILE A 131 1.70 -5.76 -0.56
N ASN A 132 1.37 -5.82 -1.85
CA ASN A 132 2.31 -5.58 -2.94
C ASN A 132 2.51 -4.07 -3.07
N TYR A 133 3.72 -3.60 -2.78
CA TYR A 133 4.02 -2.17 -2.81
C TYR A 133 4.11 -1.61 -4.23
N ASP A 134 4.61 -2.40 -5.17
CA ASP A 134 4.77 -1.94 -6.55
C ASP A 134 3.38 -1.71 -7.17
N ALA A 135 2.46 -2.67 -6.97
CA ALA A 135 1.06 -2.51 -7.36
C ALA A 135 0.37 -1.34 -6.63
N LEU A 136 0.76 -1.02 -5.38
CA LEU A 136 0.20 0.12 -4.65
C LEU A 136 0.62 1.44 -5.31
N ILE A 137 1.91 1.60 -5.61
CA ILE A 137 2.44 2.83 -6.21
C ILE A 137 1.96 3.02 -7.65
N GLU A 138 1.76 1.93 -8.40
CA GLU A 138 1.21 2.00 -9.78
C GLU A 138 -0.25 2.50 -9.84
N ASN A 139 -0.98 2.47 -8.72
CA ASN A 139 -2.41 2.80 -8.67
C ASN A 139 -2.73 4.14 -7.99
N ILE A 140 -1.72 4.94 -7.64
CA ILE A 140 -1.84 6.27 -7.01
C ILE A 140 -1.58 7.35 -8.04
#